data_AF-A0A959YC10-F1
#
_entry.id   AF-A0A959YC10-F1
#
_cell.length_a   1.000
_cell.length_b   1.000
_cell.length_c   1.000
_cell.angle_alpha   90.00
_cell.angle_beta   90.00
_cell.angle_gamma   90.00
#
_symmetry.space_group_name_H-M   'P 1'
#
loop_
_entity.id
_entity.type
_entity.pdbx_description
1 polymer ?
#
loop_
_entity_poly.entity_id
_entity_poly.type
_entity_poly.pdbx_seq_one_letter_code
_entity_poly.pdbx_strand_id
1 'polypeptide(L)'
;DEVKAGLATGAELPPFPEGIADITTATPTEGMHIDPISYPVFAKDYQAKVQALYDAPVEDRSAAYNALVQSCANCHRSHCPGPLMKIDKMYVEVER
;
A
#
# COMPACT_ATOMS: atom_id res chain seq x y z
N ASP A 1 1.51 -9.52 10.64
CA ASP A 1 1.44 -8.19 10.06
C ASP A 1 0.64 -7.33 11.02
N GLU A 2 1.31 -6.39 11.67
CA GLU A 2 0.77 -5.63 12.82
C GLU A 2 -0.41 -4.74 12.40
N VAL A 3 -0.36 -4.17 11.18
CA VAL A 3 -1.47 -3.42 10.60
C VAL A 3 -2.71 -4.31 10.50
N LYS A 4 -2.60 -5.50 9.91
CA LYS A 4 -3.74 -6.44 9.81
C LYS A 4 -4.28 -6.88 11.16
N ALA A 5 -3.41 -7.10 12.13
CA ALA A 5 -3.82 -7.46 13.49
C ALA A 5 -4.64 -6.33 14.15
N GLY A 6 -4.25 -5.07 13.91
CA GLY A 6 -4.98 -3.89 14.35
C GLY A 6 -6.38 -3.77 13.72
N LEU A 7 -6.51 -4.10 12.44
CA LEU A 7 -7.80 -4.07 11.73
C LEU A 7 -8.82 -5.05 12.32
N ALA A 8 -8.40 -6.27 12.68
CA ALA A 8 -9.30 -7.30 13.19
C ALA A 8 -9.77 -7.06 14.63
N THR A 9 -9.05 -6.23 15.39
CA THR A 9 -9.27 -6.02 16.83
C THR A 9 -9.71 -4.61 17.18
N GLY A 10 -9.75 -3.70 16.19
CA GLY A 10 -9.93 -2.27 16.40
C GLY A 10 -8.77 -1.60 17.13
N ALA A 11 -7.64 -2.30 17.29
CA ALA A 11 -6.46 -1.77 17.94
C ALA A 11 -5.83 -0.64 17.13
N GLU A 12 -5.03 0.18 17.81
CA GLU A 12 -4.33 1.30 17.21
C GLU A 12 -3.38 0.81 16.11
N LEU A 13 -3.38 1.51 14.97
CA LEU A 13 -2.45 1.22 13.90
C LEU A 13 -1.01 1.50 14.39
N PRO A 14 0.00 0.76 13.90
CA PRO A 14 1.38 1.12 14.19
C PRO A 14 1.68 2.54 13.68
N PRO A 15 2.72 3.22 14.19
CA PRO A 15 3.07 4.58 13.76
C PRO A 15 3.13 4.73 12.24
N PHE A 16 2.77 5.91 11.73
CA PHE A 16 2.83 6.20 10.31
C PHE A 16 4.25 5.91 9.78
N PRO A 17 4.41 5.05 8.77
CA PRO A 17 5.73 4.67 8.29
C PRO A 17 6.39 5.84 7.56
N GLU A 18 7.40 6.46 8.18
CA GLU A 18 8.11 7.64 7.65
C GLU A 18 8.71 7.39 6.26
N GLY A 19 9.20 6.17 6.00
CA GLY A 19 9.81 5.78 4.72
C GLY A 19 8.85 5.74 3.52
N ILE A 20 7.54 5.93 3.73
CA ILE A 20 6.58 6.04 2.62
C ILE A 20 6.82 7.30 1.79
N ALA A 21 7.35 8.36 2.39
CA ALA A 21 7.70 9.59 1.67
C ALA A 21 8.77 9.33 0.57
N ASP A 22 9.70 8.41 0.85
CA ASP A 22 10.87 8.14 0.01
C ASP A 22 10.56 7.28 -1.21
N ILE A 23 9.35 6.71 -1.32
CA ILE A 23 9.00 5.88 -2.48
C ILE A 23 9.08 6.65 -3.80
N THR A 24 8.90 7.97 -3.78
CA THR A 24 9.02 8.81 -4.97
C THR A 24 10.46 9.08 -5.40
N THR A 25 11.42 8.87 -4.50
CA THR A 25 12.87 9.10 -4.73
C THR A 25 13.65 7.80 -4.88
N ALA A 26 12.97 6.64 -4.78
CA ALA A 26 13.59 5.34 -4.93
C ALA A 26 14.23 5.18 -6.32
N THR A 27 15.49 4.74 -6.33
CA THR A 27 16.23 4.49 -7.57
C THR A 27 15.94 3.07 -8.05
N PRO A 28 15.56 2.86 -9.33
CA PRO A 28 15.41 1.53 -9.89
C PRO A 28 16.69 0.70 -9.75
N THR A 29 16.57 -0.61 -9.54
CA THR A 29 17.73 -1.50 -9.63
C THR A 29 18.32 -1.42 -11.04
N GLU A 30 19.65 -1.47 -11.14
CA GLU A 30 20.37 -1.44 -12.40
C GLU A 30 19.80 -2.45 -13.41
N GLY A 31 19.50 -1.99 -14.62
CA GLY A 31 18.90 -2.80 -15.69
C GLY A 31 17.37 -2.90 -15.66
N MET A 32 16.68 -2.40 -14.63
CA MET A 32 15.22 -2.28 -14.65
C MET A 32 14.76 -1.04 -15.42
N HIS A 33 13.87 -1.23 -16.38
CA HIS A 33 13.19 -0.12 -17.04
C HIS A 33 11.94 0.25 -16.24
N ILE A 34 12.00 1.41 -15.58
CA ILE A 34 10.83 2.02 -14.94
C ILE A 34 10.35 3.18 -15.80
N ASP A 35 9.06 3.17 -16.13
CA ASP A 35 8.44 4.27 -16.88
C ASP A 35 8.43 5.53 -15.99
N PRO A 36 9.12 6.61 -16.41
CA PRO A 36 9.25 7.83 -15.61
C PRO A 36 7.93 8.60 -15.46
N ILE A 37 6.90 8.30 -16.26
CA ILE A 37 5.60 8.98 -16.22
C ILE A 37 4.67 8.30 -15.22
N SER A 38 4.53 6.99 -15.31
CA SER A 38 3.55 6.25 -14.52
C SER A 38 4.05 5.88 -13.13
N TYR A 39 5.36 5.67 -12.94
CA TYR A 39 5.91 5.37 -11.62
C TYR A 39 5.58 6.45 -10.57
N PRO A 40 5.80 7.76 -10.82
CA PRO A 40 5.42 8.81 -9.87
C PRO A 40 3.92 8.85 -9.57
N VAL A 41 3.06 8.45 -10.52
CA VAL A 41 1.61 8.39 -10.33
C VAL A 41 1.24 7.27 -9.36
N PHE A 42 1.78 6.06 -9.57
CA PHE A 42 1.55 4.94 -8.67
C PHE A 42 2.14 5.18 -7.27
N ALA A 43 3.34 5.78 -7.20
CA ALA A 43 3.98 6.17 -5.95
C ALA A 43 3.08 7.14 -5.14
N LYS A 44 2.54 8.17 -5.78
CA LYS A 44 1.63 9.13 -5.13
C LYS A 44 0.29 8.51 -4.72
N ASP A 45 -0.28 7.64 -5.56
CA ASP A 45 -1.51 6.91 -5.20
C ASP A 45 -1.28 6.05 -3.95
N TYR A 46 -0.16 5.32 -3.88
CA TYR A 46 0.20 4.52 -2.72
C TYR A 46 0.34 5.37 -1.46
N GLN A 47 1.07 6.50 -1.52
CA GLN A 47 1.18 7.45 -0.40
C GLN A 47 -0.19 7.94 0.07
N ALA A 48 -1.07 8.30 -0.87
CA ALA A 48 -2.42 8.75 -0.54
C ALA A 48 -3.27 7.64 0.11
N LYS A 49 -3.10 6.38 -0.31
CA LYS A 49 -3.80 5.24 0.32
C LYS A 49 -3.27 4.92 1.73
N VAL A 50 -1.97 5.10 1.98
CA VAL A 50 -1.44 5.00 3.35
C VAL A 50 -2.09 6.07 4.20
N GLN A 51 -2.06 7.33 3.77
CA GLN A 51 -2.68 8.42 4.53
C GLN A 51 -4.17 8.17 4.80
N ALA A 52 -4.92 7.74 3.77
CA ALA A 52 -6.34 7.43 3.91
C ALA A 52 -6.62 6.31 4.92
N LEU A 53 -5.74 5.31 5.05
CA LEU A 53 -5.88 4.27 6.06
C LEU A 53 -5.71 4.81 7.49
N TYR A 54 -4.76 5.72 7.69
CA TYR A 54 -4.49 6.33 8.99
C TYR A 54 -5.57 7.33 9.41
N ASP A 55 -6.18 8.03 8.44
CA ASP A 55 -7.28 8.97 8.67
C ASP A 55 -8.65 8.28 8.76
N ALA A 56 -8.76 7.03 8.33
CA ALA A 56 -10.03 6.31 8.30
C ALA A 56 -10.55 6.00 9.72
N PRO A 57 -11.86 6.18 9.95
CA PRO A 57 -12.50 5.71 11.16
C PRO A 57 -12.44 4.18 11.23
N VAL A 58 -12.48 3.62 12.43
CA VAL A 58 -12.18 2.19 12.69
C VAL A 58 -13.00 1.26 11.80
N GLU A 59 -14.27 1.57 11.60
CA GLU A 59 -15.21 0.85 10.75
C GLU A 59 -14.81 0.79 9.27
N ASP A 60 -14.13 1.83 8.75
CA ASP A 60 -13.75 1.92 7.35
C ASP A 60 -12.31 1.44 7.09
N ARG A 61 -11.53 1.19 8.15
CA ARG A 61 -10.09 0.86 8.03
C ARG A 61 -9.85 -0.41 7.22
N SER A 62 -10.72 -1.41 7.30
CA SER A 62 -10.59 -2.64 6.48
C SER A 62 -10.73 -2.34 4.98
N ALA A 63 -11.67 -1.47 4.61
CA ALA A 63 -11.84 -1.03 3.23
C ALA A 63 -10.66 -0.15 2.77
N ALA A 64 -10.21 0.79 3.61
CA ALA A 64 -9.06 1.63 3.33
C ALA A 64 -7.76 0.81 3.17
N TYR A 65 -7.59 -0.22 4.00
CA TYR A 65 -6.45 -1.14 3.91
C TYR A 65 -6.49 -1.96 2.61
N ASN A 66 -7.64 -2.47 2.22
CA ASN A 66 -7.77 -3.17 0.94
C ASN A 66 -7.49 -2.25 -0.26
N ALA A 67 -7.87 -0.96 -0.18
CA ALA A 67 -7.50 0.02 -1.18
C ALA A 67 -5.98 0.28 -1.24
N LEU A 68 -5.31 0.28 -0.09
CA LEU A 68 -3.85 0.33 0.00
C LEU A 68 -3.20 -0.90 -0.65
N VAL A 69 -3.66 -2.11 -0.30
CA VAL A 69 -3.17 -3.36 -0.89
C VAL A 69 -3.37 -3.38 -2.41
N GLN A 70 -4.51 -2.88 -2.89
CA GLN A 70 -4.77 -2.75 -4.32
C GLN A 70 -3.78 -1.81 -5.01
N SER A 71 -3.40 -0.69 -4.37
CA SER A 71 -2.38 0.22 -4.90
C SER A 71 -1.02 -0.49 -5.05
N CYS A 72 -0.64 -1.32 -4.07
CA CYS A 72 0.55 -2.19 -4.19
C CYS A 72 0.46 -3.07 -5.44
N ALA A 73 -0.66 -3.76 -5.65
CA ALA A 73 -0.85 -4.65 -6.78
C ALA A 73 -0.81 -3.92 -8.12
N ASN A 74 -1.38 -2.71 -8.20
CA ASN A 74 -1.39 -1.90 -9.42
C ASN A 74 0.02 -1.53 -9.87
N CYS A 75 0.85 -1.04 -8.94
CA CYS A 75 2.25 -0.72 -9.24
C CYS A 75 3.05 -1.97 -9.62
N HIS A 76 2.89 -3.07 -8.86
CA HIS A 76 3.65 -4.30 -9.06
C HIS A 76 3.23 -5.11 -10.30
N ARG A 77 2.03 -4.90 -10.84
CA ARG A 77 1.63 -5.47 -12.13
C ARG A 77 2.20 -4.70 -13.32
N SER A 78 2.50 -3.41 -13.14
CA SER A 78 2.87 -2.51 -14.23
C SER A 78 4.39 -2.33 -14.37
N HIS A 79 5.11 -2.08 -13.26
CA HIS A 79 6.50 -1.58 -13.33
C HIS A 79 7.54 -2.48 -12.72
N CYS A 80 7.19 -3.17 -11.64
CA CYS A 80 8.13 -4.04 -10.95
C CYS A 80 7.41 -5.35 -10.65
N PRO A 81 7.71 -6.47 -11.34
CA PRO A 81 7.14 -7.77 -11.06
C PRO A 81 7.64 -8.24 -9.68
N GLY A 82 7.07 -7.66 -8.65
CA GLY A 82 7.32 -7.99 -7.27
C GLY A 82 6.57 -9.28 -6.91
N PRO A 83 6.54 -9.63 -5.62
CA PRO A 83 5.87 -10.84 -5.17
C PRO A 83 4.35 -10.65 -5.13
N LEU A 84 3.70 -10.58 -6.30
CA LEU A 84 2.24 -10.44 -6.43
C LEU A 84 1.48 -11.49 -5.61
N MET A 85 1.97 -12.73 -5.57
CA MET A 85 1.39 -13.79 -4.72
C MET A 85 1.38 -13.46 -3.23
N LYS A 86 2.33 -12.66 -2.74
CA LYS A 86 2.31 -12.18 -1.34
C LYS A 86 1.29 -11.07 -1.18
N ILE A 87 1.22 -10.13 -2.13
CA ILE A 87 0.27 -9.02 -2.13
C ILE A 87 -1.18 -9.52 -2.15
N ASP A 88 -1.49 -10.55 -2.92
CA ASP A 88 -2.84 -11.13 -2.97
C ASP A 88 -3.26 -11.75 -1.62
N LYS A 89 -2.30 -12.20 -0.80
CA LYS A 89 -2.56 -12.67 0.58
C LYS A 89 -2.68 -11.52 1.57
N MET A 90 -2.53 -10.27 1.12
CA MET A 90 -2.64 -9.10 1.98
C MET A 90 -4.07 -8.68 2.25
N TYR A 91 -4.98 -8.85 1.29
CA TYR A 91 -6.38 -8.48 1.45
C TYR A 91 -7.02 -9.10 2.69
N VAL A 92 -7.91 -8.32 3.32
CA VAL A 92 -8.72 -8.73 4.48
C VAL A 92 -10.19 -8.76 4.10
N GLU A 93 -10.99 -9.55 4.80
CA GLU A 93 -12.44 -9.50 4.64
C GLU A 93 -12.98 -8.16 5.15
N VAL A 94 -13.91 -7.58 4.39
CA VAL A 94 -14.66 -6.40 4.82
C VAL A 94 -15.99 -6.93 5.31
N GLU A 95 -16.18 -6.99 6.63
CA GLU A 95 -17.51 -7.27 7.18
C GLU A 95 -18.44 -6.13 6.74
N ARG A 96 -19.59 -6.51 6.16
CA ARG A 96 -20.61 -5.59 5.63
C ARG A 96 -21.64 -5.26 6.69
#